data_AF-A0A1I5YY93-F1
#
_entry.id   AF-A0A1I5YY93-F1
#
_cell.length_a   1.000
_cell.length_b   1.000
_cell.length_c   1.000
_cell.angle_alpha   90.00
_cell.angle_beta   90.00
_cell.angle_gamma   90.00
#
_symmetry.space_group_name_H-M   'P 1'
#
loop_
_entity.id
_entity.type
_entity.pdbx_description
1 polymer ?
#
loop_
_entity_poly.entity_id
_entity_poly.type
_entity_poly.pdbx_seq_one_letter_code
_entity_poly.pdbx_strand_id
1 'polypeptide(L)'
;MAARYFNVPVVFAKKTQSVNLDGEMYTAEVESFTHKNKNQVIVSKKFLDENDKVLIIDDFLANGCALQGLISIINNANATVAGIGIAIEKGFQPGGQIIRNLGYKLESLAIVDGMDHVTGKIIFRD
;
A
#
# COMPACT_ATOMS: atom_id res chain seq x y z
N MET A 1 4.24 12.89 -6.50
CA MET A 1 4.35 14.26 -5.93
C MET A 1 4.95 14.26 -4.53
N ALA A 2 4.53 13.36 -3.63
CA ALA A 2 5.09 13.22 -2.28
C ALA A 2 6.64 13.13 -2.25
N ALA A 3 7.24 12.21 -3.02
CA ALA A 3 8.69 12.05 -3.07
C ALA A 3 9.45 13.34 -3.45
N ARG A 4 8.90 14.14 -4.39
CA ARG A 4 9.47 15.45 -4.76
C ARG A 4 9.40 16.46 -3.63
N TYR A 5 8.30 16.48 -2.89
CA TYR A 5 8.12 17.38 -1.75
C TYR A 5 9.11 17.08 -0.62
N PHE A 6 9.33 15.79 -0.33
CA PHE A 6 10.29 15.35 0.68
C PHE A 6 11.74 15.29 0.18
N ASN A 7 11.98 15.50 -1.13
CA ASN A 7 13.28 15.34 -1.78
C ASN A 7 13.93 13.96 -1.53
N VAL A 8 13.14 12.90 -1.72
CA VAL A 8 13.55 11.50 -1.51
C VAL A 8 13.32 10.66 -2.77
N PRO A 9 14.01 9.52 -2.94
CA PRO A 9 13.73 8.58 -4.03
C PRO A 9 12.31 8.00 -3.95
N VAL A 10 11.84 7.47 -5.08
CA VAL A 10 10.57 6.72 -5.16
C VAL A 10 10.83 5.34 -5.74
N VAL A 11 10.24 4.32 -5.11
CA VAL A 11 10.31 2.93 -5.54
C VAL A 11 8.88 2.43 -5.76
N PHE A 12 8.62 1.88 -6.94
CA PHE A 12 7.33 1.29 -7.27
C PHE A 12 7.42 -0.23 -7.19
N ALA A 13 6.58 -0.85 -6.37
CA ALA A 13 6.47 -2.30 -6.34
C ALA A 13 5.77 -2.82 -7.61
N LYS A 14 6.24 -3.95 -8.12
CA LYS A 14 5.71 -4.57 -9.34
C LYS A 14 4.75 -5.71 -9.00
N LYS A 15 3.76 -5.94 -9.87
CA LYS A 15 2.76 -7.02 -9.74
C LYS A 15 3.20 -8.36 -10.36
N THR A 16 4.17 -8.32 -11.26
CA THR A 16 4.73 -9.50 -11.94
C THR A 16 6.23 -9.35 -12.11
N GLN A 17 6.93 -10.48 -12.15
CA GLN A 17 8.35 -10.52 -12.47
C GLN A 17 8.51 -10.15 -13.96
N SER A 18 9.00 -8.95 -14.25
CA SER A 18 9.39 -8.59 -15.62
C SER A 18 10.62 -9.41 -16.03
N VAL A 19 10.67 -9.83 -17.30
CA VAL A 19 11.72 -10.70 -17.89
C VAL A 19 13.16 -10.21 -17.64
N ASN A 20 13.36 -8.91 -17.40
CA ASN A 20 14.67 -8.27 -17.18
C ASN A 20 14.97 -7.91 -15.71
N LEU A 21 14.28 -8.50 -14.72
CA LEU A 21 14.64 -8.32 -13.31
C LEU A 21 15.73 -9.31 -12.90
N ASP A 22 16.97 -9.01 -13.28
CA ASP A 22 18.14 -9.66 -12.69
C ASP A 22 18.34 -9.18 -11.24
N GLY A 23 18.51 -10.12 -10.32
CA GLY A 23 18.91 -9.88 -8.92
C GLY A 23 17.94 -10.40 -7.85
N GLU A 24 18.34 -10.23 -6.59
CA GLU A 24 17.52 -10.63 -5.45
C GLU A 24 16.29 -9.71 -5.26
N MET A 25 15.16 -10.32 -4.89
CA MET A 25 13.88 -9.66 -4.74
C MET A 25 13.28 -9.92 -3.35
N TYR A 26 12.58 -8.93 -2.81
CA TYR A 26 11.56 -9.13 -1.80
C TYR A 26 10.23 -9.38 -2.49
N THR A 27 9.52 -10.44 -2.07
CA THR A 27 8.22 -10.81 -2.61
C THR A 27 7.23 -11.01 -1.47
N ALA A 28 6.01 -10.52 -1.65
CA ALA A 28 4.87 -10.81 -0.77
C ALA A 28 3.68 -11.26 -1.60
N GLU A 29 3.01 -12.33 -1.17
CA GLU A 29 1.72 -12.74 -1.73
C GLU A 29 0.61 -11.88 -1.15
N VAL A 30 -0.26 -11.37 -2.01
CA VAL A 30 -1.46 -10.62 -1.64
C VAL A 30 -2.68 -11.28 -2.27
N GLU A 31 -3.59 -11.73 -1.43
CA GLU A 31 -4.80 -12.42 -1.88
C GLU A 31 -5.85 -11.40 -2.36
N SER A 32 -6.30 -11.54 -3.61
CA SER A 32 -7.41 -10.74 -4.13
C SER A 32 -8.76 -11.39 -3.81
N PHE A 33 -9.54 -10.72 -2.96
CA PHE A 33 -10.88 -11.19 -2.57
C PHE A 33 -11.88 -11.24 -3.74
N THR A 34 -11.68 -10.46 -4.80
CA THR A 34 -12.62 -10.39 -5.94
C THR A 34 -12.42 -11.50 -6.98
N HIS A 35 -11.25 -12.14 -7.04
CA HIS A 35 -10.95 -13.12 -8.09
C HIS A 35 -10.31 -14.43 -7.61
N LYS A 36 -10.11 -14.65 -6.30
CA LYS A 36 -9.31 -15.79 -5.76
C LYS A 36 -7.93 -15.92 -6.42
N ASN A 37 -7.46 -14.85 -7.05
CA ASN A 37 -6.16 -14.80 -7.69
C ASN A 37 -5.15 -14.29 -6.66
N LYS A 38 -4.10 -15.09 -6.44
CA LYS A 38 -2.93 -14.65 -5.69
C LYS A 38 -2.14 -13.71 -6.58
N ASN A 39 -2.04 -12.45 -6.17
CA ASN A 39 -1.14 -11.51 -6.81
C ASN A 39 0.15 -11.44 -5.99
N GLN A 40 1.26 -11.12 -6.64
CA GLN A 40 2.51 -10.88 -5.96
C GLN A 40 2.83 -9.40 -5.97
N VAL A 41 3.45 -8.92 -4.91
CA VAL A 41 4.09 -7.62 -4.84
C VAL A 41 5.58 -7.88 -4.75
N ILE A 42 6.36 -7.24 -5.63
CA ILE A 42 7.80 -7.50 -5.78
C ILE A 42 8.57 -6.19 -5.77
N VAL A 43 9.65 -6.14 -4.97
CA VAL A 43 10.62 -5.03 -4.92
C VAL A 43 12.03 -5.60 -4.99
N SER A 44 12.91 -5.02 -5.82
CA SER A 44 14.31 -5.45 -5.87
C SER A 44 15.04 -5.04 -4.60
N LYS A 45 15.81 -5.96 -4.01
CA LYS A 45 16.51 -5.72 -2.73
C LYS A 45 17.46 -4.52 -2.79
N LYS A 46 18.01 -4.20 -3.97
CA LYS A 46 18.91 -3.05 -4.16
C LYS A 46 18.28 -1.68 -3.89
N PHE A 47 16.96 -1.61 -3.70
CA PHE A 47 16.22 -0.37 -3.48
C PHE A 47 15.72 -0.19 -2.04
N LEU A 48 16.02 -1.12 -1.14
CA LEU A 48 15.64 -1.03 0.27
C LEU A 48 16.84 -1.41 1.13
N ASP A 49 17.24 -0.49 2.01
CA ASP A 49 18.24 -0.69 3.05
C ASP A 49 17.59 -0.84 4.42
N GLU A 50 18.22 -1.58 5.34
CA GLU A 50 17.71 -1.77 6.71
C GLU A 50 17.57 -0.46 7.49
N ASN A 51 18.31 0.58 7.13
CA ASN A 51 18.23 1.89 7.76
C ASN A 51 17.14 2.80 7.15
N ASP A 52 16.44 2.35 6.10
CA ASP A 52 15.42 3.15 5.45
C ASP A 52 14.21 3.41 6.34
N LYS A 53 13.70 4.65 6.27
CA LYS A 53 12.41 5.06 6.82
C LYS A 53 11.44 5.32 5.67
N VAL A 54 10.55 4.37 5.43
CA VAL A 54 9.71 4.31 4.23
C VAL A 54 8.34 4.92 4.49
N LEU A 55 7.95 5.87 3.65
CA LEU A 55 6.57 6.37 3.54
C LEU A 55 5.87 5.63 2.41
N ILE A 56 4.86 4.82 2.73
CA ILE A 56 4.06 4.12 1.71
C ILE A 56 3.01 5.08 1.17
N ILE A 57 2.86 5.15 -0.16
CA ILE A 57 1.81 5.93 -0.84
C ILE A 57 1.04 5.00 -1.78
N ASP A 58 -0.29 5.04 -1.70
CA ASP A 58 -1.18 4.30 -2.61
C ASP A 58 -2.41 5.13 -3.00
N ASP A 59 -3.07 4.75 -4.08
CA ASP A 59 -4.26 5.46 -4.60
C ASP A 59 -5.52 5.11 -3.80
N PHE A 60 -5.80 3.83 -3.60
CA PHE A 60 -7.01 3.32 -2.96
C PHE A 60 -6.71 2.36 -1.80
N LEU A 61 -7.34 2.62 -0.66
CA LEU A 61 -7.40 1.66 0.44
C LEU A 61 -8.81 1.03 0.53
N ALA A 62 -8.87 -0.27 0.25
CA ALA A 62 -10.07 -1.10 0.32
C ALA A 62 -9.94 -2.13 1.47
N ASN A 63 -9.61 -3.39 1.13
CA ASN A 63 -9.38 -4.46 2.13
C ASN A 63 -7.96 -4.43 2.73
N GLY A 64 -7.05 -3.61 2.19
CA GLY A 64 -5.68 -3.45 2.71
C GLY A 64 -4.68 -4.54 2.32
N CYS A 65 -5.03 -5.50 1.45
CA CYS A 65 -4.11 -6.60 1.07
C CYS A 65 -2.80 -6.10 0.45
N ALA A 66 -2.89 -5.18 -0.54
CA ALA A 66 -1.71 -4.63 -1.21
C ALA A 66 -0.77 -3.94 -0.21
N LEU A 67 -1.35 -3.13 0.67
CA LEU A 67 -0.65 -2.40 1.71
C LEU A 67 0.03 -3.34 2.73
N GLN A 68 -0.64 -4.42 3.14
CA GLN A 68 -0.03 -5.46 3.97
C GLN A 68 1.16 -6.14 3.27
N GLY A 69 1.07 -6.37 1.96
CA GLY A 69 2.17 -6.88 1.15
C GLY A 69 3.38 -5.94 1.14
N LEU A 70 3.15 -4.64 0.97
CA LEU A 70 4.21 -3.62 1.03
C LEU A 70 4.85 -3.54 2.42
N ILE A 71 4.04 -3.55 3.48
CA ILE A 71 4.52 -3.59 4.87
C ILE A 71 5.40 -4.82 5.10
N SER A 72 4.97 -5.98 4.62
CA SER A 72 5.71 -7.23 4.75
C SER A 72 7.07 -7.16 4.04
N ILE A 73 7.13 -6.56 2.85
CA ILE A 73 8.38 -6.33 2.11
C ILE A 73 9.33 -5.43 2.89
N ILE A 74 8.83 -4.31 3.43
CA ILE A 74 9.65 -3.36 4.20
C ILE A 74 10.18 -4.02 5.47
N ASN A 75 9.33 -4.78 6.19
CA ASN A 75 9.74 -5.55 7.37
C ASN A 75 10.80 -6.62 7.01
N ASN A 76 10.64 -7.32 5.88
CA ASN A 76 11.62 -8.30 5.40
C ASN A 76 12.96 -7.67 5.01
N ALA A 77 12.97 -6.37 4.70
CA ALA A 77 14.19 -5.59 4.49
C ALA A 77 14.80 -5.04 5.80
N ASN A 78 14.21 -5.35 6.96
CA ASN A 78 14.52 -4.74 8.27
C ASN A 78 14.36 -3.21 8.31
N ALA A 79 13.71 -2.63 7.30
CA ALA A 79 13.45 -1.20 7.22
C ALA A 79 12.23 -0.82 8.07
N THR A 80 12.06 0.49 8.30
CA THR A 80 10.96 1.02 9.14
C THR A 80 9.87 1.66 8.29
N VAL A 81 8.60 1.31 8.53
CA VAL A 81 7.46 2.07 7.98
C VAL A 81 7.26 3.34 8.81
N ALA A 82 7.53 4.50 8.21
CA ALA A 82 7.36 5.81 8.85
C ALA A 82 5.89 6.27 8.89
N GLY A 83 5.09 5.79 7.94
CA GLY A 83 3.69 6.14 7.80
C GLY A 83 3.13 5.66 6.46
N ILE A 84 1.82 5.84 6.30
CA ILE A 84 1.07 5.42 5.12
C ILE A 84 0.17 6.58 4.70
N GLY A 85 0.30 7.00 3.44
CA GLY A 85 -0.55 8.01 2.82
C GLY A 85 -1.43 7.41 1.74
N ILE A 86 -2.75 7.60 1.82
CA ILE A 86 -3.72 7.10 0.86
C ILE A 86 -4.50 8.26 0.24
N ALA A 87 -4.70 8.25 -1.08
CA ALA A 87 -5.54 9.26 -1.70
C ALA A 87 -7.03 9.05 -1.33
N ILE A 88 -7.57 7.84 -1.50
CA ILE A 88 -8.97 7.52 -1.20
C ILE A 88 -9.08 6.23 -0.37
N GLU A 89 -9.59 6.33 0.85
CA GLU A 89 -9.95 5.19 1.70
C GLU A 89 -11.44 4.88 1.59
N LYS A 90 -11.79 3.61 1.37
CA LYS A 90 -13.18 3.14 1.50
C LYS A 90 -13.43 2.80 2.96
N GLY A 91 -13.94 3.78 3.72
CA GLY A 91 -14.20 3.68 5.16
C GLY A 91 -15.22 2.61 5.55
N PHE A 92 -16.08 2.20 4.61
CA PHE A 92 -17.00 1.07 4.76
C PHE A 92 -16.35 -0.31 4.53
N GLN A 93 -15.05 -0.37 4.23
CA GLN A 93 -14.27 -1.60 4.10
C GLN A 93 -13.22 -1.72 5.22
N PRO A 94 -12.76 -2.93 5.57
CA PRO A 94 -12.01 -3.13 6.80
C PRO A 94 -10.53 -2.69 6.73
N GLY A 95 -9.99 -2.40 5.54
CA GLY A 95 -8.55 -2.18 5.37
C GLY A 95 -7.99 -1.03 6.21
N GLY A 96 -8.69 0.10 6.27
CA GLY A 96 -8.30 1.23 7.10
C GLY A 96 -8.21 0.88 8.59
N GLN A 97 -9.20 0.16 9.10
CA GLN A 97 -9.21 -0.26 10.51
C GLN A 97 -8.09 -1.26 10.81
N ILE A 98 -7.86 -2.23 9.92
CA ILE A 98 -6.81 -3.24 10.07
C ILE A 98 -5.44 -2.56 10.20
N ILE A 99 -5.13 -1.63 9.30
CA ILE A 99 -3.83 -0.94 9.27
C ILE A 99 -3.61 -0.11 10.54
N ARG A 100 -4.64 0.61 11.01
CA ARG A 100 -4.58 1.36 12.28
C ARG A 100 -4.39 0.42 13.48
N ASN A 101 -5.08 -0.72 13.51
CA ASN A 101 -4.95 -1.72 14.58
C ASN A 101 -3.55 -2.35 14.65
N LEU A 102 -2.85 -2.44 13.52
CA LEU A 102 -1.46 -2.89 13.47
C LEU A 102 -0.47 -1.83 14.00
N GLY A 103 -0.94 -0.65 14.40
CA GLY A 103 -0.13 0.42 14.98
C GLY A 103 0.49 1.38 13.95
N TYR A 104 0.12 1.27 12.67
CA TYR A 104 0.65 2.17 11.63
C TYR A 104 -0.10 3.50 11.59
N LYS A 105 0.65 4.59 11.41
CA LYS A 105 0.10 5.91 11.11
C LYS A 105 -0.45 5.93 9.69
N LEU A 106 -1.77 5.87 9.56
CA LEU A 106 -2.50 5.92 8.30
C LEU A 106 -3.20 7.29 8.13
N GLU A 107 -2.80 8.02 7.10
CA GLU A 107 -3.37 9.30 6.70
C GLU A 107 -4.06 9.14 5.33
N SER A 108 -5.36 9.40 5.28
CA SER A 108 -6.18 9.28 4.07
C SER A 108 -6.71 10.66 3.68
N LEU A 109 -6.49 11.11 2.44
CA LEU A 109 -6.90 12.44 2.00
C LEU A 109 -8.43 12.55 1.87
N ALA A 110 -9.09 11.48 1.43
CA ALA A 110 -10.53 11.36 1.43
C ALA A 110 -10.93 9.99 1.97
N ILE A 111 -11.87 9.96 2.92
CA ILE A 111 -12.46 8.72 3.42
C ILE A 111 -13.91 8.69 2.96
N VAL A 112 -14.29 7.63 2.25
CA VAL A 112 -15.65 7.42 1.75
C VAL A 112 -16.36 6.42 2.66
N ASP A 113 -17.37 6.87 3.41
CA ASP A 113 -18.18 6.05 4.32
C ASP A 113 -19.39 5.41 3.63
N GLY A 114 -19.78 5.89 2.45
CA GLY A 114 -20.83 5.28 1.67
C GLY A 114 -20.74 5.59 0.19
N MET A 115 -21.10 4.62 -0.64
CA MET A 115 -21.27 4.81 -2.08
C MET A 115 -22.51 4.07 -2.57
N ASP A 116 -23.29 4.74 -3.41
CA ASP A 116 -24.47 4.17 -4.06
C ASP A 116 -24.27 4.21 -5.57
N HIS A 117 -24.23 3.03 -6.20
CA HIS A 117 -24.00 2.88 -7.63
C HIS A 117 -25.23 3.21 -8.48
N VAL A 118 -26.44 3.21 -7.90
CA VAL A 118 -27.69 3.55 -8.60
C VAL A 118 -27.86 5.07 -8.65
N THR A 119 -27.65 5.74 -7.52
CA THR A 119 -27.81 7.20 -7.43
C THR A 119 -26.54 7.98 -7.75
N GLY A 120 -25.38 7.32 -7.75
CA GLY A 120 -24.07 7.96 -7.88
C GLY A 120 -23.63 8.73 -6.63
N LYS A 121 -24.38 8.62 -5.51
CA LYS A 121 -24.10 9.36 -4.29
C LYS A 121 -22.84 8.81 -3.60
N ILE A 122 -21.95 9.72 -3.19
CA ILE A 122 -20.76 9.45 -2.38
C ILE A 122 -20.92 10.19 -1.06
N ILE A 123 -20.70 9.49 0.06
CA ILE A 123 -20.74 10.03 1.42
C ILE A 123 -19.30 10.01 1.94
N PHE A 124 -18.71 11.18 2.14
CA PHE A 124 -17.40 11.32 2.77
C PHE A 124 -17.54 11.31 4.29
N ARG A 125 -16.51 10.83 4.98
CA ARG A 125 -16.37 10.97 6.44
C ARG A 125 -16.11 12.43 6.78
N ASP A 126 -16.80 12.94 7.80
CA ASP A 126 -16.63 14.29 8.33
C ASP A 126 -15.21 14.56 8.85
#